data_AF-A0ABD2NTL8-F1
#
_entry.id   AF-A0ABD2NTL8-F1
#
_cell.length_a   1.000
_cell.length_b   1.000
_cell.length_c   1.000
_cell.angle_alpha   90.00
_cell.angle_beta   90.00
_cell.angle_gamma   90.00
#
_symmetry.space_group_name_H-M   'P 1'
#
loop_
_entity.id
_entity.type
_entity.pdbx_description
1 polymer ?
#
loop_
_entity_poly.entity_id
_entity_poly.type
_entity_poly.pdbx_seq_one_letter_code
_entity_poly.pdbx_strand_id
1 'polypeptide(L)'
;MLRDWGINQFNYDILFIDNPKWFRNLTNIEIPKDISNFLSLGPNFGIKCTNKKVNSINKLLTDVENIIDEISLEHMDGLKAETTNIITNYINNPNNEKRSILESRYKKTELFLESHPGLCIMQSDMRNCSGMMESPDYIVYLYQIVRRSYK
;
A
#
# COMPACT_ATOMS: atom_id res chain seq x y z
N MET A 1 -20.39 17.98 28.42
CA MET A 1 -21.14 17.08 27.51
C MET A 1 -20.31 16.87 26.26
N LEU A 2 -19.44 15.86 26.25
CA LEU A 2 -18.71 15.44 25.05
C LEU A 2 -19.53 14.35 24.40
N ARG A 3 -19.98 14.57 23.16
CA ARG A 3 -20.73 13.58 22.39
C ARG A 3 -19.77 12.44 22.06
N ASP A 4 -20.11 11.23 22.51
CA ASP A 4 -19.60 9.98 21.96
C ASP A 4 -20.02 9.92 20.49
N TRP A 5 -19.10 10.27 19.59
CA TRP A 5 -19.22 9.87 18.21
C TRP A 5 -18.78 8.42 18.16
N GLY A 6 -19.76 7.53 18.00
CA GLY A 6 -19.54 6.12 17.73
C GLY A 6 -18.70 5.98 16.47
N ILE A 7 -17.37 5.95 16.65
CA ILE A 7 -16.45 5.47 15.64
C ILE A 7 -16.78 3.98 15.55
N ASN A 8 -17.60 3.62 14.56
CA ASN A 8 -17.72 2.25 14.11
C ASN A 8 -16.30 1.72 14.03
N GLN A 9 -15.95 0.73 14.86
CA GLN A 9 -14.73 -0.03 14.70
C GLN A 9 -14.85 -0.67 13.31
N PHE A 10 -14.34 0.01 12.30
CA PHE A 10 -14.14 -0.58 10.99
C PHE A 10 -13.36 -1.85 11.27
N ASN A 11 -14.00 -2.99 11.01
CA ASN A 11 -13.41 -4.28 11.27
C ASN A 11 -12.29 -4.44 10.24
N TYR A 12 -11.08 -4.01 10.61
CA TYR A 12 -9.94 -3.93 9.72
C TYR A 12 -9.60 -5.29 9.12
N ASP A 13 -9.99 -6.39 9.79
CA ASP A 13 -9.79 -7.75 9.28
C ASP A 13 -10.46 -7.99 7.93
N ILE A 14 -11.52 -7.25 7.58
CA ILE A 14 -12.22 -7.34 6.29
C ILE A 14 -11.41 -6.69 5.16
N LEU A 15 -10.57 -5.69 5.46
CA LEU A 15 -9.72 -5.01 4.48
C LEU A 15 -8.48 -5.84 4.08
N PHE A 16 -8.18 -6.90 4.83
CA PHE A 16 -6.95 -7.66 4.73
C PHE A 16 -7.25 -9.15 4.51
N ILE A 17 -7.96 -9.43 3.44
CA ILE A 17 -8.13 -10.78 2.92
C ILE A 17 -6.97 -11.04 1.95
N ASP A 18 -6.27 -12.17 2.12
CA ASP A 18 -5.26 -12.62 1.17
C ASP A 18 -5.92 -12.68 -0.22
N ASN A 19 -5.50 -11.78 -1.10
CA ASN A 19 -6.00 -11.72 -2.46
C ASN A 19 -4.92 -12.22 -3.41
N PRO A 20 -4.92 -13.52 -3.78
CA PRO A 20 -3.90 -14.10 -4.66
C PRO A 20 -3.91 -13.48 -6.08
N LYS A 21 -4.92 -12.64 -6.39
CA LYS A 21 -4.96 -11.82 -7.59
C LYS A 21 -3.96 -10.68 -7.54
N TRP A 22 -3.75 -10.07 -6.37
CA TRP A 22 -3.00 -8.83 -6.22
C TRP A 22 -1.58 -9.03 -5.70
N PHE A 23 -1.31 -10.12 -4.99
CA PHE A 23 0.04 -10.49 -4.57
C PHE A 23 0.38 -11.94 -4.90
N ARG A 24 1.60 -12.19 -5.37
CA ARG A 24 2.12 -13.53 -5.65
C ARG A 24 3.53 -13.70 -5.09
N ASN A 25 3.68 -14.69 -4.22
CA ASN A 25 5.00 -15.17 -3.82
C ASN A 25 5.54 -16.11 -4.89
N LEU A 26 6.69 -15.77 -5.50
CA LEU A 26 7.40 -16.60 -6.48
C LEU A 26 8.64 -17.26 -5.87
N THR A 27 8.81 -17.16 -4.55
CA THR A 27 9.93 -17.72 -3.80
C THR A 27 9.49 -18.91 -2.96
N ASN A 28 10.46 -19.68 -2.45
CA ASN A 28 10.22 -20.76 -1.49
C ASN A 28 10.18 -20.26 -0.03
N ILE A 29 10.27 -18.95 0.19
CA ILE A 29 10.27 -18.35 1.52
C ILE A 29 8.83 -18.20 2.01
N GLU A 30 8.56 -18.69 3.21
CA GLU A 30 7.25 -18.52 3.84
C GLU A 30 7.06 -17.06 4.28
N ILE A 31 6.03 -16.41 3.75
CA ILE A 31 5.71 -15.01 4.05
C ILE A 31 4.68 -14.98 5.18
N PRO A 32 4.95 -14.26 6.29
CA PRO A 32 3.96 -14.05 7.33
C PRO A 32 2.65 -13.46 6.77
N LYS A 33 1.51 -13.97 7.22
CA LYS A 33 0.18 -13.57 6.71
C LYS A 33 -0.07 -12.06 6.77
N ASP A 34 0.36 -11.40 7.84
CA ASP A 34 0.26 -9.93 7.98
C ASP A 34 0.94 -9.17 6.82
N ILE A 35 2.07 -9.70 6.33
CA ILE A 35 2.85 -9.12 5.25
C ILE A 35 2.21 -9.44 3.91
N SER A 36 1.77 -10.69 3.69
CA SER A 36 1.03 -11.08 2.48
C SER A 36 -0.22 -10.23 2.29
N ASN A 37 -1.00 -10.06 3.37
CA ASN A 37 -2.17 -9.21 3.39
C ASN A 37 -1.84 -7.74 3.10
N PHE A 38 -0.74 -7.22 3.65
CA PHE A 38 -0.29 -5.86 3.40
C PHE A 38 0.10 -5.66 1.94
N LEU A 39 0.85 -6.60 1.35
CA LEU A 39 1.24 -6.55 -0.06
C LEU A 39 0.05 -6.79 -1.02
N SER A 40 -1.03 -7.36 -0.52
CA SER A 40 -2.30 -7.59 -1.22
C SER A 40 -3.28 -6.42 -1.12
N LEU A 41 -2.85 -5.23 -0.68
CA LEU A 41 -3.77 -4.09 -0.49
C LEU A 41 -4.35 -3.51 -1.78
N GLY A 42 -3.77 -3.83 -2.93
CA GLY A 42 -4.31 -3.36 -4.20
C GLY A 42 -3.45 -3.73 -5.41
N PRO A 43 -3.97 -3.44 -6.62
CA PRO A 43 -3.25 -3.69 -7.85
C PRO A 43 -1.95 -2.86 -7.90
N ASN A 44 -0.84 -3.52 -8.22
CA ASN A 44 0.50 -2.93 -8.23
C ASN A 44 0.91 -2.26 -6.90
N PHE A 45 0.33 -2.69 -5.77
CA PHE A 45 0.73 -2.17 -4.47
C PHE A 45 2.15 -2.64 -4.14
N GLY A 46 3.10 -1.71 -4.11
CA GLY A 46 4.51 -2.01 -3.89
C GLY A 46 5.12 -1.08 -2.85
N ILE A 47 6.02 -1.62 -2.04
CA ILE A 47 6.87 -0.82 -1.18
C ILE A 47 8.02 -0.31 -2.03
N LYS A 48 8.10 1.00 -2.24
CA LYS A 48 9.25 1.60 -2.91
C LYS A 48 10.46 1.46 -2.00
N CYS A 49 11.50 0.73 -2.45
CA CYS A 49 12.80 0.65 -1.76
C CYS A 49 13.62 1.97 -1.81
N THR A 50 12.97 3.12 -1.94
CA THR A 50 13.67 4.39 -2.19
C THR A 50 13.57 5.33 -0.99
N ASN A 51 14.75 5.73 -0.47
CA ASN A 51 14.97 6.74 0.59
C ASN A 51 14.48 8.17 0.25
N LYS A 52 13.66 8.35 -0.79
CA LYS A 52 13.13 9.66 -1.17
C LYS A 52 11.67 9.75 -0.75
N LYS A 53 11.44 10.42 0.38
CA LYS A 53 10.13 10.97 0.76
C LYS A 53 9.64 11.90 -0.35
N VAL A 54 8.92 11.37 -1.34
CA VAL A 54 8.18 12.20 -2.29
C VAL A 54 6.86 12.55 -1.62
N ASN A 55 6.93 13.47 -0.65
CA ASN A 55 5.78 14.13 -0.05
C ASN A 55 5.30 15.21 -1.03
N SER A 56 4.51 14.85 -2.03
CA SER A 56 3.68 15.86 -2.71
C SER A 56 2.26 15.72 -2.18
N ILE A 57 1.92 16.55 -1.19
CA ILE A 57 0.57 16.63 -0.63
C ILE A 57 -0.48 16.84 -1.73
N ASN A 58 -0.10 17.53 -2.82
CA ASN A 58 -0.95 17.74 -3.99
C ASN A 58 -1.33 16.42 -4.66
N LYS A 59 -0.40 15.47 -4.76
CA LYS A 59 -0.70 14.15 -5.33
C LYS A 59 -1.64 13.36 -4.41
N LEU A 60 -1.43 13.42 -3.10
CA LEU A 60 -2.33 12.81 -2.12
C LEU A 60 -3.76 13.39 -2.23
N LEU A 61 -3.87 14.71 -2.35
CA LEU A 61 -5.16 15.38 -2.51
C LEU A 61 -5.86 14.94 -3.81
N THR A 62 -5.16 14.95 -4.94
CA THR A 62 -5.70 14.47 -6.21
C THR A 62 -6.12 13.00 -6.15
N ASP A 63 -5.32 12.14 -5.50
CA ASP A 63 -5.65 10.72 -5.36
C ASP A 63 -6.91 10.52 -4.49
N VAL A 64 -7.08 11.31 -3.43
CA VAL A 64 -8.30 11.25 -2.60
C VAL A 64 -9.51 11.84 -3.32
N GLU A 65 -9.35 12.95 -4.05
CA GLU A 65 -10.44 13.53 -4.85
C GLU A 65 -10.96 12.54 -5.89
N ASN A 66 -10.06 11.86 -6.60
CA ASN A 66 -10.43 10.82 -7.57
C ASN A 66 -11.21 9.66 -6.92
N ILE A 67 -10.79 9.21 -5.73
CA ILE A 67 -11.50 8.14 -5.01
C ILE A 67 -12.88 8.61 -4.56
N ILE A 68 -13.00 9.85 -4.07
CA ILE A 68 -14.29 10.40 -3.63
C ILE A 68 -15.24 10.55 -4.80
N ASP A 69 -14.75 10.97 -5.97
CA ASP A 69 -15.56 11.15 -7.18
C ASP A 69 -16.08 9.81 -7.76
N GLU A 70 -15.46 8.68 -7.40
CA GLU A 70 -15.95 7.32 -7.74
C GLU A 70 -17.08 6.82 -6.80
N ILE A 71 -17.34 7.51 -5.68
CA ILE A 71 -18.35 7.14 -4.68
C ILE A 71 -19.67 7.89 -4.94
N SER A 72 -20.81 7.28 -4.62
CA SER A 72 -22.13 7.88 -4.87
C SER A 72 -22.31 9.25 -4.20
N LEU A 73 -22.99 10.17 -4.91
CA LEU A 73 -23.14 11.60 -4.56
C LEU A 73 -23.67 11.89 -3.15
N GLU A 74 -24.41 10.96 -2.54
CA GLU A 74 -25.07 11.18 -1.23
C GLU A 74 -24.10 11.38 -0.05
N HIS A 75 -22.85 10.92 -0.15
CA HIS A 75 -21.87 11.01 0.95
C HIS A 75 -20.64 11.86 0.61
N MET A 76 -20.60 12.46 -0.57
CA MET A 76 -19.42 13.11 -1.13
C MET A 76 -18.95 14.30 -0.27
N ASP A 77 -19.87 15.19 0.13
CA ASP A 77 -19.54 16.39 0.89
C ASP A 77 -19.02 16.05 2.30
N GLY A 78 -19.57 15.01 2.92
CA GLY A 78 -19.11 14.50 4.21
C GLY A 78 -17.69 13.97 4.15
N LEU A 79 -17.39 13.15 3.13
CA LEU A 79 -16.05 12.59 2.92
C LEU A 79 -15.01 13.66 2.56
N LYS A 80 -15.37 14.67 1.76
CA LYS A 80 -14.51 15.82 1.44
C LYS A 80 -14.16 16.62 2.70
N ALA A 81 -15.15 16.90 3.55
CA ALA A 81 -14.95 17.60 4.81
C ALA A 81 -14.08 16.81 5.79
N GLU A 82 -14.33 15.49 5.93
CA GLU A 82 -13.56 14.62 6.82
C GLU A 82 -12.10 14.49 6.36
N THR A 83 -11.88 14.28 5.07
CA THR A 83 -10.53 14.21 4.48
C THR A 83 -9.77 15.52 4.70
N THR A 84 -10.41 16.67 4.42
CA THR A 84 -9.80 17.99 4.60
C THR A 84 -9.41 18.21 6.06
N ASN A 85 -10.26 17.81 7.00
CA ASN A 85 -9.97 17.90 8.43
C ASN A 85 -8.81 17.01 8.84
N ILE A 86 -8.75 15.75 8.37
CA ILE A 86 -7.64 14.84 8.65
C ILE A 86 -6.31 15.43 8.16
N ILE A 87 -6.28 15.91 6.90
CA ILE A 87 -5.07 16.50 6.31
C ILE A 87 -4.66 17.78 7.05
N THR A 88 -5.62 18.65 7.36
CA THR A 88 -5.36 19.90 8.10
C THR A 88 -4.83 19.62 9.50
N ASN A 89 -5.37 18.61 10.19
CA ASN A 89 -4.89 18.18 11.50
C ASN A 89 -3.47 17.59 11.42
N TYR A 90 -3.17 16.78 10.40
CA TYR A 90 -1.83 16.24 10.17
C TYR A 90 -0.79 17.34 9.93
N ILE A 91 -1.14 18.37 9.14
CA ILE A 91 -0.25 19.52 8.87
C ILE A 91 0.00 20.32 10.15
N ASN A 92 -1.05 20.62 10.91
CA ASN A 92 -0.97 21.51 12.06
C ASN A 92 -0.48 20.81 13.34
N ASN A 93 -0.64 19.49 13.46
CA ASN A 93 -0.30 18.75 14.66
C ASN A 93 0.14 17.30 14.35
N PRO A 94 1.31 17.10 13.71
CA PRO A 94 1.76 15.81 13.19
C PRO A 94 2.04 14.75 14.27
N ASN A 95 2.13 15.15 15.55
CA ASN A 95 2.49 14.26 16.65
C ASN A 95 1.28 13.63 17.36
N ASN A 96 0.04 13.94 16.96
CA ASN A 96 -1.16 13.53 17.69
C ASN A 96 -1.85 12.28 17.12
N GLU A 97 -1.18 11.55 16.22
CA GLU A 97 -1.78 10.41 15.54
C GLU A 97 -1.59 9.11 16.33
N LYS A 98 -2.70 8.41 16.57
CA LYS A 98 -2.67 6.99 16.92
C LYS A 98 -1.98 6.25 15.77
N ARG A 99 -0.86 5.57 16.04
CA ARG A 99 -0.17 4.72 15.05
C ARG A 99 -1.19 3.86 14.32
N SER A 100 -1.30 4.02 13.02
CA SER A 100 -2.26 3.25 12.25
C SER A 100 -1.79 1.79 12.16
N ILE A 101 -2.75 0.88 12.08
CA ILE A 101 -2.46 -0.55 11.84
C ILE A 101 -1.63 -0.70 10.55
N LEU A 102 -1.89 0.15 9.55
CA LEU A 102 -1.17 0.19 8.29
C LEU A 102 0.31 0.55 8.47
N GLU A 103 0.61 1.56 9.29
CA GLU A 103 1.98 1.98 9.60
C GLU A 103 2.76 0.85 10.30
N SER A 104 2.11 0.14 11.22
CA SER A 104 2.73 -1.00 11.91
C SER A 104 3.04 -2.16 10.96
N ARG A 105 2.15 -2.46 10.00
CA ARG A 105 2.34 -3.51 9.00
C ARG A 105 3.35 -3.13 7.94
N TYR A 106 3.40 -1.86 7.54
CA TYR A 106 4.46 -1.31 6.69
C TYR A 106 5.84 -1.53 7.32
N LYS A 107 6.02 -1.12 8.58
CA LYS A 107 7.29 -1.33 9.33
C LYS A 107 7.65 -2.80 9.47
N LYS A 108 6.69 -3.67 9.79
CA LYS A 108 6.94 -5.13 9.83
C LYS A 108 7.40 -5.66 8.48
N THR A 109 6.79 -5.19 7.39
CA THR A 109 7.16 -5.62 6.04
C THR A 109 8.54 -5.09 5.64
N GLU A 110 8.86 -3.84 5.98
CA GLU A 110 10.18 -3.24 5.78
C GLU A 110 11.27 -4.05 6.51
N LEU A 111 11.08 -4.32 7.80
CA LEU A 111 12.01 -5.15 8.59
C LEU A 111 12.15 -6.58 8.03
N PHE A 112 11.07 -7.16 7.53
CA PHE A 112 11.12 -8.49 6.90
C PHE A 112 11.98 -8.48 5.63
N LEU A 113 11.83 -7.47 4.78
CA LEU A 113 12.65 -7.32 3.57
C LEU A 113 14.11 -7.03 3.90
N GLU A 114 14.39 -6.23 4.94
CA GLU A 114 15.75 -5.99 5.43
C GLU A 114 16.43 -7.28 5.92
N SER A 115 15.67 -8.15 6.60
CA SER A 115 16.17 -9.46 7.05
C SER A 115 16.38 -10.49 5.93
N HIS A 116 15.84 -10.23 4.73
CA HIS A 116 15.94 -11.08 3.55
C HIS A 116 16.43 -10.27 2.34
N PRO A 117 17.70 -9.84 2.31
CA PRO A 117 18.21 -8.91 1.29
C PRO A 117 18.19 -9.47 -0.14
N GLY A 118 18.04 -10.79 -0.28
CA GLY A 118 17.84 -11.44 -1.58
C GLY A 118 16.41 -11.32 -2.12
N LEU A 119 15.46 -10.78 -1.36
CA LEU A 119 14.07 -10.63 -1.81
C LEU A 119 13.83 -9.26 -2.44
N CYS A 120 13.05 -9.27 -3.51
CA CYS A 120 12.61 -8.06 -4.21
C CYS A 120 11.11 -8.12 -4.46
N ILE A 121 10.41 -7.02 -4.17
CA ILE A 121 9.01 -6.83 -4.56
C ILE A 121 9.01 -6.13 -5.91
N MET A 122 8.31 -6.71 -6.88
CA MET A 122 8.15 -6.18 -8.23
C MET A 122 6.69 -5.90 -8.53
N GLN A 123 6.45 -4.84 -9.30
CA GLN A 123 5.13 -4.57 -9.88
C GLN A 123 5.08 -5.26 -11.25
N SER A 124 3.99 -5.97 -11.54
CA SER A 124 3.79 -6.64 -12.82
C SER A 124 3.07 -5.72 -13.81
N ASP A 125 3.76 -5.35 -14.89
CA ASP A 125 3.21 -4.49 -15.94
C ASP A 125 1.99 -5.10 -16.66
N MET A 126 1.82 -6.43 -16.61
CA MET A 126 0.81 -7.14 -17.40
C MET A 126 -0.38 -7.69 -16.61
N ARG A 127 -0.35 -7.66 -15.26
CA ARG A 127 -1.39 -8.32 -14.45
C ARG A 127 -1.90 -7.51 -13.27
N ASN A 128 -1.50 -6.26 -13.12
CA ASN A 128 -1.93 -5.43 -11.99
C ASN A 128 -1.71 -6.16 -10.64
N CYS A 129 -0.60 -6.86 -10.51
CA CYS A 129 -0.26 -7.66 -9.34
C CYS A 129 1.19 -7.39 -8.92
N SER A 130 1.43 -7.47 -7.63
CA SER A 130 2.77 -7.41 -7.05
C SER A 130 3.32 -8.82 -6.89
N GLY A 131 4.55 -9.03 -7.37
CA GLY A 131 5.28 -10.28 -7.20
C GLY A 131 6.40 -10.13 -6.17
N MET A 132 6.72 -11.21 -5.45
CA MET A 132 7.96 -11.29 -4.68
C MET A 132 8.85 -12.37 -5.29
N MET A 133 10.12 -12.05 -5.56
CA MET A 133 11.10 -12.95 -6.18
C MET A 133 12.47 -12.76 -5.56
N GLU A 134 13.37 -13.73 -5.74
CA GLU A 134 14.77 -13.54 -5.41
C GLU A 134 15.47 -12.60 -6.43
N SER A 135 16.44 -11.81 -5.97
CA SER A 135 17.19 -10.85 -6.79
C SER A 135 17.90 -11.48 -8.00
N PRO A 136 18.57 -12.66 -7.87
CA PRO A 136 19.20 -13.30 -9.02
C PRO A 136 18.18 -13.68 -10.11
N ASP A 137 17.04 -14.25 -9.72
CA ASP A 137 15.97 -14.63 -10.63
C ASP A 137 15.36 -13.39 -11.31
N TYR A 138 15.23 -12.29 -10.56
CA TYR A 138 14.75 -11.03 -11.11
C TYR A 138 15.68 -10.47 -12.19
N ILE A 139 16.99 -10.52 -11.97
CA ILE A 139 17.98 -10.09 -12.98
C ILE A 139 17.85 -10.93 -14.25
N VAL A 140 17.74 -12.25 -14.12
CA VAL A 140 17.53 -13.15 -15.27
C VAL A 140 16.24 -12.81 -16.00
N TYR A 141 15.14 -12.57 -15.27
CA TYR A 141 13.85 -12.18 -15.84
C TYR A 141 13.94 -10.86 -16.63
N LEU A 142 14.61 -9.85 -16.08
CA LEU A 142 14.86 -8.58 -16.76
C LEU A 142 15.65 -8.77 -18.07
N TYR A 143 16.74 -9.54 -18.03
CA TYR A 143 17.51 -9.84 -19.25
C TYR A 143 16.67 -10.49 -20.34
N GLN A 144 15.75 -11.39 -19.96
CA GLN A 144 14.85 -12.04 -20.91
C GLN A 144 13.84 -11.06 -21.53
N ILE A 145 13.27 -10.15 -20.74
CA ILE A 145 12.34 -9.13 -21.25
C ILE A 145 13.07 -8.22 -22.23
N VAL A 146 14.20 -7.64 -21.80
CA VAL A 146 15.00 -6.72 -22.63
C VAL A 146 15.35 -7.38 -23.96
N ARG A 147 15.83 -8.63 -23.93
CA ARG A 147 16.15 -9.38 -25.16
C ARG A 147 14.96 -9.60 -26.10
N ARG A 148 13.73 -9.72 -25.57
CA ARG A 148 12.51 -9.87 -26.38
C ARG A 148 12.05 -8.56 -27.00
N SER A 149 12.29 -7.42 -26.34
CA SER A 149 11.90 -6.10 -26.84
C SER A 149 12.76 -5.58 -28.00
N TYR A 150 13.96 -6.15 -28.21
CA TYR A 150 14.87 -5.79 -29.31
C TYR A 150 14.79 -6.73 -30.53
N LYS A 151 13.77 -7.60 -30.59
CA LYS A 151 13.45 -8.41 -31.78
C LYS A 151 12.22 -7.83 -32.48
#